data_AF-A0AAX4HJC0-F1
#
_entry.id   AF-A0AAX4HJC0-F1
#
_cell.length_a   1.000
_cell.length_b   1.000
_cell.length_c   1.000
_cell.angle_alpha   90.00
_cell.angle_beta   90.00
_cell.angle_gamma   90.00
#
_symmetry.space_group_name_H-M   'P 1'
#
loop_
_entity.id
_entity.type
_entity.pdbx_description
1 polymer ?
#
loop_
_entity_poly.entity_id
_entity_poly.type
_entity_poly.pdbx_seq_one_letter_code
_entity_poly.pdbx_strand_id
1 'polypeptide(L)'
;MDHMVRVVPFIVFCYAIQCYAIVKLGPSEITNLSVMVLGGFLSLMILSFVTYDLRHQVFFDEHELHSQFFSFKHSIRYEDILSVEVSEEKQSFASLTIKTKTGKKTYFFIDNADKVKEWLEAKKYSEMNLAA
;
A
#
# COMPACT_ATOMS: atom_id res chain seq x y z
N MET A 1 9.23 -3.13 -6.33
CA MET A 1 9.17 -2.79 -7.78
C MET A 1 8.46 -3.84 -8.65
N ASP A 2 8.67 -5.15 -8.44
CA ASP A 2 8.16 -6.20 -9.35
C ASP A 2 6.64 -6.22 -9.57
N HIS A 3 5.85 -5.85 -8.56
CA HIS A 3 4.39 -5.84 -8.66
C HIS A 3 3.85 -4.73 -9.55
N MET A 4 4.38 -3.50 -9.42
CA MET A 4 3.96 -2.39 -10.29
C MET A 4 4.27 -2.70 -11.76
N VAL A 5 5.43 -3.30 -12.03
CA VAL A 5 5.81 -3.72 -13.38
C VAL A 5 4.88 -4.81 -13.94
N ARG A 6 4.27 -5.65 -13.07
CA ARG A 6 3.31 -6.67 -13.47
C ARG A 6 1.88 -6.15 -13.64
N VAL A 7 1.46 -5.21 -12.79
CA VAL A 7 0.07 -4.72 -12.75
C VAL A 7 -0.17 -3.56 -13.72
N VAL A 8 0.80 -2.67 -13.89
CA VAL A 8 0.67 -1.50 -14.79
C VAL A 8 0.33 -1.91 -16.24
N PRO A 9 0.99 -2.91 -16.86
CA PRO A 9 0.65 -3.35 -18.21
C PRO A 9 -0.79 -3.85 -18.34
N PHE A 10 -1.30 -4.56 -17.32
CA PHE A 10 -2.68 -5.05 -17.31
C PHE A 10 -3.68 -3.89 -17.21
N ILE A 11 -3.41 -2.90 -16.36
CA ILE A 11 -4.24 -1.70 -16.26
C ILE A 11 -4.27 -0.93 -17.59
N VAL A 12 -3.11 -0.77 -18.23
CA VAL A 12 -3.02 -0.11 -19.55
C VAL A 12 -3.79 -0.87 -20.61
N PHE A 13 -3.74 -2.21 -20.60
CA PHE A 13 -4.52 -3.05 -21.51
C PHE A 13 -6.03 -2.91 -21.30
N CYS A 14 -6.50 -2.94 -20.05
CA CYS A 14 -7.90 -2.68 -19.71
C CYS A 14 -8.35 -1.30 -20.16
N TYR A 15 -7.50 -0.28 -19.98
CA TYR A 15 -7.74 1.07 -20.47
C TYR A 15 -7.88 1.11 -21.99
N ALA A 16 -7.01 0.43 -22.74
CA ALA A 16 -7.11 0.36 -24.19
C ALA A 16 -8.44 -0.27 -24.66
N ILE A 17 -8.92 -1.31 -23.98
CA ILE A 17 -10.24 -1.92 -24.24
C ILE A 17 -11.37 -0.92 -23.93
N GLN A 18 -11.30 -0.22 -22.80
CA GLN A 18 -12.30 0.79 -22.42
C GLN A 18 -12.36 1.93 -23.44
N CYS A 19 -11.21 2.44 -23.89
CA CYS A 19 -11.15 3.44 -24.94
C CYS A 19 -11.75 2.93 -26.26
N TYR A 20 -11.42 1.70 -26.67
CA TYR A 20 -11.98 1.10 -27.87
C TYR A 20 -13.51 0.96 -27.79
N ALA A 21 -14.04 0.50 -26.66
CA ALA A 21 -15.48 0.37 -26.43
C ALA A 21 -16.20 1.72 -26.49
N ILE A 22 -15.64 2.76 -25.84
CA ILE A 22 -16.20 4.13 -25.88
C ILE A 22 -16.21 4.68 -27.30
N VAL A 23 -15.14 4.47 -28.07
CA VAL A 23 -15.04 4.93 -29.46
C VAL A 23 -15.98 4.20 -30.41
N LYS A 24 -16.25 2.92 -30.18
CA LYS A 24 -17.12 2.12 -31.05
C LYS A 24 -18.60 2.17 -30.70
N LEU A 25 -18.95 2.36 -29.43
CA LEU A 25 -20.33 2.28 -28.93
C LEU A 25 -20.89 3.65 -28.52
N GLY A 26 -20.04 4.67 -28.38
CA GLY A 26 -20.43 6.00 -27.93
C GLY A 26 -20.92 6.92 -29.06
N PRO A 27 -21.84 7.85 -28.77
CA PRO A 27 -22.18 8.92 -29.69
C PRO A 27 -20.96 9.84 -29.94
N SER A 28 -20.74 10.22 -31.19
CA SER A 28 -19.49 10.84 -31.68
C SER A 28 -19.10 12.13 -30.95
N GLU A 29 -20.05 12.90 -30.42
CA GLU A 29 -19.79 14.20 -29.78
C GLU A 29 -19.23 14.10 -28.36
N ILE A 30 -19.51 13.02 -27.62
CA ILE A 30 -19.08 12.86 -26.21
C ILE A 30 -17.81 11.99 -26.10
N THR A 31 -17.53 11.22 -27.14
CA THR A 31 -16.52 10.15 -27.16
C THR A 31 -15.11 10.64 -26.86
N ASN A 32 -14.66 11.74 -27.46
CA ASN A 32 -13.28 12.24 -27.28
C ASN A 32 -13.03 12.80 -25.87
N LEU A 33 -14.01 13.52 -25.31
CA LEU A 33 -13.92 14.05 -23.95
C LEU A 33 -13.89 12.91 -22.92
N SER A 34 -14.73 11.88 -23.10
CA SER A 34 -14.73 10.71 -22.22
C SER A 34 -13.40 9.96 -22.24
N VAL A 35 -12.78 9.78 -23.41
CA VAL A 35 -11.45 9.14 -23.52
C VAL A 35 -10.36 9.96 -22.81
N MET A 36 -10.37 11.30 -22.97
CA MET A 36 -9.43 12.19 -22.27
C MET A 36 -9.59 12.13 -20.76
N VAL A 37 -10.83 12.21 -20.25
CA VAL A 37 -11.13 12.12 -18.82
C VAL A 37 -10.66 10.78 -18.25
N LEU A 38 -10.95 9.69 -18.95
CA LEU A 38 -10.51 8.35 -18.57
C LEU A 38 -8.97 8.26 -18.51
N GLY A 39 -8.28 8.84 -19.50
CA GLY A 39 -6.81 8.88 -19.53
C GLY A 39 -6.21 9.72 -18.40
N GLY A 40 -6.90 10.81 -18.03
CA GLY A 40 -6.57 11.61 -16.86
C GLY A 40 -6.64 10.80 -15.57
N PHE A 41 -7.72 10.04 -15.35
CA PHE A 41 -7.87 9.18 -14.18
C PHE A 41 -6.81 8.07 -14.13
N LEU A 42 -6.51 7.44 -15.27
CA LEU A 42 -5.44 6.45 -15.35
C LEU A 42 -4.10 7.06 -14.94
N SER A 43 -3.76 8.21 -15.50
CA SER A 43 -2.51 8.92 -15.21
C SER A 43 -2.42 9.30 -13.73
N LEU A 44 -3.52 9.81 -13.16
CA LEU A 44 -3.60 10.17 -11.75
C LEU A 44 -3.40 8.94 -10.85
N MET A 45 -4.04 7.82 -11.18
CA MET A 45 -3.92 6.58 -10.41
C MET A 45 -2.48 6.05 -10.43
N ILE A 46 -1.83 5.99 -11.61
CA ILE A 46 -0.43 5.58 -11.73
C ILE A 46 0.46 6.53 -10.92
N LEU A 47 0.24 7.84 -11.02
CA LEU A 47 1.00 8.84 -10.27
C LEU A 47 0.83 8.67 -8.75
N SER A 48 -0.39 8.38 -8.28
CA SER A 48 -0.65 8.10 -6.86
C SER A 48 0.11 6.87 -6.37
N PHE A 49 0.13 5.79 -7.16
CA PHE A 49 0.89 4.59 -6.78
C PHE A 49 2.40 4.84 -6.75
N VAL A 50 2.96 5.51 -7.77
CA VAL A 50 4.38 5.85 -7.80
C VAL A 50 4.75 6.79 -6.65
N THR A 51 3.89 7.76 -6.34
CA THR A 51 4.10 8.67 -5.21
C THR A 51 4.05 7.91 -3.89
N TYR A 52 3.14 6.95 -3.76
CA TYR A 52 3.07 6.09 -2.58
C TYR A 52 4.35 5.29 -2.41
N ASP A 53 4.81 4.59 -3.45
CA ASP A 53 6.03 3.77 -3.43
C ASP A 53 7.29 4.59 -3.10
N LEU A 54 7.43 5.80 -3.66
CA LEU A 54 8.61 6.65 -3.44
C LEU A 54 8.63 7.40 -2.11
N ARG A 55 7.45 7.71 -1.54
CA ARG A 55 7.33 8.63 -0.38
C ARG A 55 6.85 7.97 0.89
N HIS A 56 6.28 6.77 0.82
CA HIS A 56 5.92 5.99 1.99
C HIS A 56 7.14 5.20 2.47
N GLN A 57 7.77 5.69 3.53
CA GLN A 57 8.93 5.05 4.13
C GLN A 57 8.54 4.50 5.51
N VAL A 58 8.91 3.24 5.74
CA VAL A 58 8.78 2.61 7.06
C VAL A 58 10.18 2.29 7.54
N PHE A 59 10.56 2.84 8.69
CA PHE A 59 11.83 2.58 9.33
C PHE A 59 11.59 1.75 10.58
N PHE A 60 12.40 0.72 10.74
CA PHE A 60 12.43 -0.13 11.91
C PHE A 60 13.62 0.30 12.75
N ASP A 61 13.35 0.96 13.88
CA ASP A 61 14.38 1.33 14.86
C ASP A 61 14.44 0.28 15.98
N GLU A 62 15.34 0.45 16.95
CA GLU A 62 15.58 -0.54 18.02
C GLU A 62 14.33 -0.81 18.87
N HIS A 63 13.56 0.25 19.18
CA HIS A 63 12.40 0.21 20.09
C HIS A 63 11.09 0.73 19.48
N GLU A 64 11.13 1.30 18.28
CA GLU A 64 9.97 1.91 17.62
C GLU A 64 9.93 1.72 16.11
N LEU A 65 8.71 1.60 15.60
CA LEU A 65 8.38 1.60 14.19
C LEU A 65 8.04 3.04 13.78
N HIS A 66 8.82 3.61 12.88
CA HIS A 66 8.51 4.90 12.27
C HIS A 66 7.89 4.70 10.90
N SER A 67 6.77 5.35 10.67
CA SER A 67 6.18 5.46 9.34
C SER A 67 6.07 6.92 8.94
N GLN A 68 6.64 7.25 7.79
CA GLN A 68 6.61 8.58 7.22
C GLN A 68 5.93 8.55 5.87
N PHE A 69 4.90 9.37 5.73
CA PHE A 69 4.27 9.67 4.46
C PHE A 69 4.29 11.18 4.25
N PHE A 70 5.21 11.65 3.40
CA PHE A 70 5.45 13.07 3.19
C PHE A 70 5.86 13.79 4.50
N SER A 71 5.12 14.79 4.95
CA SER A 71 5.34 15.48 6.23
C SER A 71 4.68 14.78 7.43
N PHE A 72 3.81 13.80 7.19
CA PHE A 72 3.15 13.07 8.27
C PHE A 72 4.09 11.97 8.78
N LYS A 73 4.50 12.12 10.04
CA LYS A 73 5.29 11.13 10.76
C LYS A 73 4.40 10.46 11.81
N HIS A 74 4.53 9.16 11.93
CA HIS A 74 3.83 8.37 12.94
C HIS A 74 4.78 7.32 13.48
N SER A 75 5.02 7.36 14.79
CA SER A 75 5.83 6.37 15.51
C SER A 75 4.93 5.46 16.35
N ILE A 76 5.27 4.18 16.38
CA ILE A 76 4.61 3.16 17.20
C ILE A 76 5.71 2.46 17.99
N ARG A 77 5.68 2.57 19.31
CA ARG A 77 6.60 1.80 20.18
C ARG A 77 6.19 0.33 20.20
N TYR A 78 7.16 -0.58 20.18
CA TYR A 78 6.87 -2.01 20.12
C TYR A 78 6.11 -2.52 21.36
N GLU A 79 6.35 -1.92 22.53
CA GLU A 79 5.63 -2.19 23.79
C GLU A 79 4.12 -1.86 23.75
N ASP A 80 3.71 -1.01 22.80
CA ASP A 80 2.31 -0.61 22.64
C ASP A 80 1.55 -1.48 21.64
N ILE A 81 2.24 -2.40 20.96
CA ILE A 81 1.65 -3.31 19.98
C ILE A 81 0.89 -4.43 20.69
N LEU A 82 -0.43 -4.47 20.49
CA LEU A 82 -1.30 -5.52 21.01
C LEU A 82 -1.32 -6.73 20.07
N SER A 83 -1.54 -6.51 18.78
CA SER A 83 -1.50 -7.58 17.77
C SER A 83 -1.08 -7.06 16.40
N VAL A 84 -0.55 -7.96 15.59
CA VAL A 84 -0.20 -7.71 14.18
C VAL A 84 -0.97 -8.72 13.32
N GLU A 85 -1.77 -8.21 12.39
CA GLU A 85 -2.66 -9.01 11.53
C GLU A 85 -2.31 -8.79 10.05
N VAL A 86 -2.16 -9.87 9.30
CA VAL A 86 -1.96 -9.83 7.85
C VAL A 86 -3.28 -10.21 7.18
N SER A 87 -3.75 -9.36 6.27
CA SER A 87 -5.07 -9.51 5.63
C SER A 87 -5.16 -10.71 4.67
N GLU A 88 -4.04 -11.13 4.09
CA GLU A 88 -3.95 -12.28 3.19
C GLU A 88 -2.57 -12.95 3.36
N GLU A 89 -2.49 -13.94 4.25
CA GLU A 89 -1.25 -14.67 4.53
C GLU A 89 -0.75 -15.39 3.26
N LYS A 90 0.58 -15.50 3.11
CA LYS A 90 1.29 -16.17 2.00
C LYS A 90 1.21 -15.48 0.64
N GLN A 91 0.76 -14.23 0.59
CA GLN A 91 0.87 -13.41 -0.62
C GLN A 91 2.21 -12.67 -0.66
N SER A 92 2.73 -12.45 -1.87
CA SER A 92 3.94 -11.64 -2.08
C SER A 92 3.80 -10.21 -1.56
N PHE A 93 2.57 -9.69 -1.57
CA PHE A 93 2.19 -8.39 -1.04
C PHE A 93 0.91 -8.55 -0.24
N ALA A 94 0.87 -8.01 0.97
CA ALA A 94 -0.35 -8.01 1.77
C ALA A 94 -0.45 -6.72 2.60
N SER A 95 -1.64 -6.46 3.13
CA SER A 95 -1.82 -5.36 4.07
C SER A 95 -1.56 -5.86 5.49
N LEU A 96 -0.70 -5.15 6.21
CA LEU A 96 -0.31 -5.41 7.59
C LEU A 96 -1.01 -4.41 8.50
N THR A 97 -1.85 -4.91 9.39
CA THR A 97 -2.55 -4.12 10.39
C THR A 97 -1.89 -4.28 11.74
N ILE A 98 -1.46 -3.17 12.34
CA ILE A 98 -0.95 -3.12 13.71
C ILE A 98 -2.04 -2.52 14.59
N LYS A 99 -2.49 -3.28 15.59
CA LYS A 99 -3.36 -2.78 16.66
C LYS A 99 -2.48 -2.39 17.83
N THR A 100 -2.59 -1.14 18.26
CA THR A 100 -1.89 -0.58 19.41
C THR A 100 -2.87 -0.29 20.54
N LYS A 101 -2.38 0.04 21.74
CA LYS A 101 -3.22 0.50 22.85
C LYS A 101 -4.02 1.77 22.52
N THR A 102 -3.53 2.59 21.59
CA THR A 102 -4.09 3.90 21.23
C THR A 102 -4.92 3.88 19.95
N GLY A 103 -4.89 2.80 19.18
CA GLY A 103 -5.66 2.72 17.93
C GLY A 103 -5.24 1.57 17.03
N LYS A 104 -5.57 1.70 15.74
CA LYS A 104 -5.23 0.73 14.70
C LYS A 104 -4.61 1.46 13.52
N LYS A 105 -3.52 0.92 12.98
CA LYS A 105 -2.87 1.41 11.78
C LYS A 105 -2.77 0.27 10.76
N THR A 106 -3.21 0.53 9.53
CA THR A 106 -3.06 -0.41 8.42
C THR A 106 -2.04 0.13 7.43
N TYR A 107 -1.04 -0.70 7.18
CA TYR A 107 -0.03 -0.51 6.14
C TYR A 107 -0.42 -1.36 4.94
N PHE A 108 -0.46 -0.76 3.77
CA PHE A 108 -0.84 -1.44 2.53
C PHE A 108 0.40 -1.76 1.71
N PHE A 109 0.30 -2.79 0.87
CA PHE A 109 1.36 -3.17 -0.08
C PHE A 109 2.72 -3.45 0.59
N ILE A 110 2.71 -4.14 1.73
CA ILE A 110 3.95 -4.57 2.39
C ILE A 110 4.51 -5.80 1.67
N ASP A 111 5.75 -5.70 1.20
CA ASP A 111 6.55 -6.82 0.72
C ASP A 111 6.79 -7.84 1.84
N ASN A 112 6.53 -9.13 1.58
CA ASN A 112 6.74 -10.21 2.55
C ASN A 112 6.10 -9.92 3.93
N ALA A 113 4.83 -9.48 3.95
CA ALA A 113 4.14 -9.07 5.17
C ALA A 113 4.19 -10.09 6.31
N ASP A 114 4.20 -11.39 5.99
CA ASP A 114 4.32 -12.46 6.98
C ASP A 114 5.67 -12.40 7.73
N LYS A 115 6.79 -12.16 7.03
CA LYS A 115 8.11 -12.02 7.66
C LYS A 115 8.17 -10.78 8.54
N VAL A 116 7.53 -9.69 8.10
CA VAL A 116 7.44 -8.45 8.88
C VAL A 116 6.61 -8.66 10.15
N LYS A 117 5.50 -9.41 10.06
CA LYS A 117 4.69 -9.81 11.22
C LYS A 117 5.50 -10.63 12.21
N GLU A 118 6.15 -11.70 11.75
CA GLU A 118 7.00 -12.56 12.59
C GLU A 118 8.10 -11.75 13.30
N TRP A 119 8.76 -10.84 12.57
CA TRP A 119 9.79 -9.97 13.12
C TRP A 119 9.24 -9.01 14.20
N LEU A 120 8.08 -8.38 13.94
CA LEU A 120 7.43 -7.47 14.90
C LEU A 120 6.98 -8.20 16.16
N GLU A 121 6.42 -9.40 16.01
CA GLU A 121 6.01 -10.24 17.14
C GLU A 121 7.23 -10.66 17.97
N ALA A 122 8.32 -11.10 17.34
CA ALA A 122 9.56 -11.45 18.05
C ALA A 122 10.15 -10.26 18.82
N LYS A 123 10.18 -9.06 18.21
CA LYS A 123 10.66 -7.84 18.85
C LYS A 123 9.80 -7.42 20.05
N LYS A 124 8.47 -7.52 19.92
CA LYS A 124 7.55 -7.27 21.04
C LYS A 124 7.86 -8.14 22.26
N TYR A 125 8.06 -9.45 22.06
CA TYR A 125 8.37 -10.36 23.18
C TYR A 125 9.72 -10.08 23.83
N SER A 126 10.74 -9.68 23.06
CA SER A 126 12.05 -9.32 23.60
C SER A 126 11.98 -8.11 24.53
N GLU A 127 11.25 -7.07 24.16
CA GLU A 127 11.10 -5.84 24.96
C GLU A 127 10.26 -6.07 26.22
N MET A 128 9.21 -6.90 26.13
CA MET A 128 8.41 -7.28 27.31
C MET A 128 9.22 -8.05 28.36
N ASN A 129 10.18 -8.88 27.94
CA ASN A 129 11.04 -9.63 28.86
C ASN A 129 12.17 -8.77 29.47
N LEU A 130 12.54 -7.65 28.84
CA LEU A 130 13.49 -6.68 29.39
C LEU A 130 12.86 -5.71 30.39
N ALA A 131 11.53 -5.53 30.31
CA ALA A 131 10.76 -4.64 31.17
C ALA A 131 10.14 -5.32 32.41
N ALA A 132 10.29 -6.64 32.55
CA ALA A 132 9.78 -7.46 33.66
C ALA A 132 10.88 -7.78 34.68
#